data_AF-A5UXY7-F1
#
_entry.id   AF-A5UXY7-F1
#
_cell.length_a   1.000
_cell.length_b   1.000
_cell.length_c   1.000
_cell.angle_alpha   90.00
_cell.angle_beta   90.00
_cell.angle_gamma   90.00
#
_symmetry.space_group_name_H-M   'P 1'
#
loop_
_entity.id
_entity.type
_entity.pdbx_description
1 polymer ?
#
loop_
_entity_poly.entity_id
_entity_poly.type
_entity_poly.pdbx_seq_one_letter_code
_entity_poly.pdbx_strand_id
1 'polypeptide(L)'
;MRYLLDEHINPLLRRELLRAAPDLEAWIIGDPGAQRRGTLDPDILLWCEANHFCLVTNNRKSMPRHLVDHLAIRVDSQLSVFAVSFL
;
A
#
# COMPACT_ATOMS: atom_id res chain seq x y z
N MET A 1 -5.63 10.08 6.16
CA MET A 1 -4.83 8.85 5.93
C MET A 1 -4.89 8.52 4.45
N ARG A 2 -3.81 7.98 3.88
CA ARG A 2 -3.71 7.67 2.45
C ARG A 2 -3.49 6.18 2.26
N TYR A 3 -4.25 5.52 1.39
CA TYR A 3 -4.13 4.10 1.09
C TYR A 3 -3.81 3.86 -0.38
N LEU A 4 -2.84 3.00 -0.64
CA LEU A 4 -2.56 2.46 -1.96
C LEU A 4 -3.02 1.01 -1.97
N LEU A 5 -4.02 0.69 -2.78
CA LEU A 5 -4.54 -0.65 -2.96
C LEU A 5 -3.74 -1.33 -4.08
N ASP A 6 -3.31 -2.56 -3.83
CA ASP A 6 -2.65 -3.41 -4.81
C ASP A 6 -3.56 -3.64 -6.03
N GLU A 7 -2.95 -3.87 -7.19
CA GLU A 7 -3.65 -4.03 -8.46
C GLU A 7 -4.59 -5.25 -8.51
N HIS A 8 -4.38 -6.21 -7.60
CA HIS A 8 -5.22 -7.41 -7.46
C HIS A 8 -6.37 -7.24 -6.44
N ILE A 9 -6.44 -6.10 -5.74
CA ILE A 9 -7.54 -5.84 -4.81
C ILE A 9 -8.82 -5.54 -5.59
N ASN A 10 -9.95 -6.07 -5.09
CA ASN A 10 -11.25 -5.80 -5.67
C ASN A 10 -11.54 -4.29 -5.63
N PRO A 11 -11.80 -3.63 -6.78
CA PRO A 11 -12.10 -2.19 -6.84
C PRO A 11 -13.31 -1.77 -6.01
N LEU A 12 -14.22 -2.70 -5.69
CA LEU A 12 -15.34 -2.47 -4.78
C LEU A 12 -14.86 -2.04 -3.38
N LEU A 13 -13.71 -2.54 -2.91
CA LEU A 13 -13.15 -2.15 -1.62
C LEU A 13 -12.86 -0.65 -1.58
N ARG A 14 -12.24 -0.08 -2.63
CA ARG A 14 -12.03 1.38 -2.75
C ARG A 14 -13.36 2.12 -2.62
N ARG A 15 -14.39 1.66 -3.34
CA ARG A 15 -15.71 2.30 -3.33
C ARG A 15 -16.34 2.29 -1.93
N GLU A 16 -16.32 1.15 -1.25
CA GLU A 16 -16.92 1.06 0.09
C GLU A 16 -16.08 1.82 1.14
N LEU A 17 -14.75 1.85 1.02
CA LEU A 17 -13.88 2.69 1.87
C LEU A 17 -14.22 4.17 1.73
N LEU A 18 -14.32 4.68 0.50
CA LEU A 18 -14.67 6.07 0.23
C LEU A 18 -16.12 6.41 0.62
N ARG A 19 -17.04 5.44 0.60
CA ARG A 19 -18.40 5.62 1.12
C ARG A 19 -18.41 5.75 2.63
N ALA A 20 -17.65 4.93 3.34
CA ALA A 20 -17.57 4.96 4.80
C ALA A 20 -16.77 6.17 5.32
N ALA A 21 -15.73 6.60 4.59
CA ALA A 21 -14.88 7.73 4.92
C ALA A 21 -14.55 8.55 3.66
N PRO A 22 -15.40 9.52 3.28
CA PRO A 22 -15.22 10.32 2.06
C PRO A 22 -13.94 11.17 2.02
N ASP A 23 -13.42 11.56 3.19
CA ASP A 23 -12.18 12.34 3.33
C ASP A 23 -10.90 11.48 3.19
N LEU A 24 -11.05 10.17 2.97
CA LEU A 24 -9.93 9.24 2.78
C LEU A 24 -9.37 9.35 1.36
N GLU A 25 -8.05 9.38 1.24
CA GLU A 25 -7.38 9.26 -0.07
C GLU A 25 -7.08 7.78 -0.31
N ALA A 26 -7.71 7.19 -1.33
CA ALA A 26 -7.54 5.78 -1.66
C ALA A 26 -7.28 5.60 -3.16
N TRP A 27 -6.06 5.18 -3.51
CA TRP A 27 -5.61 4.96 -4.89
C TRP A 27 -5.43 3.47 -5.15
N ILE A 28 -5.48 3.04 -6.40
CA ILE A 28 -5.16 1.68 -6.83
C ILE A 28 -3.89 1.73 -7.69
N ILE A 29 -3.01 0.73 -7.57
CA ILE A 29 -1.89 0.57 -8.50
C ILE A 29 -2.42 0.57 -9.95
N GLY A 30 -1.83 1.45 -10.77
CA GLY A 30 -2.27 1.72 -12.14
C GLY A 30 -3.22 2.92 -12.31
N ASP A 31 -3.70 3.55 -11.23
CA ASP A 31 -4.40 4.83 -11.32
C ASP A 31 -3.44 5.94 -11.82
N PRO A 32 -3.95 6.98 -12.52
CA PRO A 32 -3.15 8.15 -12.87
C PRO A 32 -2.59 8.84 -11.61
N GLY A 33 -1.27 8.84 -11.47
CA GLY A 33 -0.56 9.37 -10.29
C GLY A 33 0.00 8.31 -9.35
N ALA A 34 -0.53 7.08 -9.39
CA ALA A 34 0.00 5.95 -8.63
C ALA A 34 1.16 5.26 -9.37
N GLN A 35 1.74 4.24 -8.72
CA GLN A 35 2.68 3.32 -9.37
C GLN A 35 2.07 2.58 -10.55
N ARG A 36 2.90 2.22 -11.53
CA ARG A 36 2.46 1.45 -12.71
C ARG A 36 2.12 0.01 -12.30
N ARG A 37 1.27 -0.63 -13.10
CA ARG A 37 1.00 -2.08 -12.97
C ARG A 37 2.28 -2.87 -13.18
N GLY A 38 2.46 -3.96 -12.42
CA GLY A 38 3.67 -4.77 -12.45
C GLY A 38 4.91 -4.14 -11.81
N THR A 39 4.80 -2.99 -11.12
CA THR A 39 5.89 -2.51 -10.25
C THR A 39 6.22 -3.58 -9.20
N LEU A 40 7.50 -3.79 -8.92
CA LEU A 40 7.94 -4.82 -7.98
C LEU A 40 7.50 -4.50 -6.54
N ASP A 41 7.17 -5.52 -5.76
CA ASP A 41 6.73 -5.39 -4.37
C ASP A 41 7.67 -4.48 -3.51
N PRO A 42 9.01 -4.59 -3.58
CA PRO A 42 9.90 -3.71 -2.81
C PRO A 42 9.80 -2.23 -3.23
N ASP A 43 9.64 -1.98 -4.53
CA ASP A 43 9.54 -0.61 -5.07
C ASP A 43 8.21 0.04 -4.68
N ILE A 44 7.14 -0.76 -4.56
CA ILE A 44 5.85 -0.31 -4.03
C ILE A 44 6.00 0.16 -2.58
N LEU A 45 6.73 -0.58 -1.73
CA LEU A 45 6.96 -0.18 -0.34
C LEU A 45 7.75 1.12 -0.24
N LEU A 46 8.81 1.27 -1.03
CA LEU A 46 9.61 2.51 -1.10
C LEU A 46 8.77 3.71 -1.54
N TRP A 47 7.90 3.53 -2.54
CA TRP A 47 7.02 4.58 -3.01
C TRP A 47 5.97 4.95 -1.95
N CYS A 48 5.35 3.95 -1.30
CA CYS A 48 4.37 4.17 -0.25
C CYS A 48 4.95 5.01 0.88
N GLU A 49 6.15 4.69 1.32
CA GLU A 49 6.82 5.44 2.38
C GLU A 49 7.15 6.88 1.95
N ALA A 50 7.72 7.07 0.75
CA ALA A 50 8.07 8.38 0.23
C ALA A 50 6.84 9.30 0.03
N ASN A 51 5.66 8.73 -0.19
CA ASN A 51 4.42 9.46 -0.44
C ASN A 51 3.43 9.40 0.74
N HIS A 52 3.83 8.82 1.87
CA HIS A 52 3.00 8.64 3.07
C HIS A 52 1.69 7.88 2.82
N PHE A 53 1.75 6.83 2.00
CA PHE A 53 0.67 5.88 1.73
C PHE A 53 0.83 4.59 2.54
N CYS A 54 -0.30 4.04 2.96
CA CYS A 54 -0.41 2.72 3.55
C CYS A 54 -0.76 1.71 2.45
N LEU A 55 0.05 0.67 2.27
CA LEU A 55 -0.22 -0.36 1.27
C LEU A 55 -1.29 -1.34 1.77
N VAL A 56 -2.32 -1.58 0.95
CA VAL A 56 -3.32 -2.63 1.13
C VAL A 56 -3.10 -3.68 0.05
N THR A 57 -2.66 -4.87 0.42
CA THR A 57 -2.34 -5.95 -0.52
C THR A 57 -2.79 -7.31 0.02
N ASN A 58 -3.22 -8.18 -0.90
CA ASN A 58 -3.53 -9.58 -0.62
C ASN A 58 -2.34 -10.50 -0.89
N ASN A 59 -1.17 -9.97 -1.23
CA ASN A 59 0.03 -10.75 -1.49
C ASN A 59 0.62 -11.31 -0.19
N ARG A 60 0.04 -12.38 0.32
CA ARG A 60 0.49 -13.05 1.55
C ARG A 60 1.76 -13.89 1.35
N LYS A 61 2.18 -14.09 0.10
CA LYS A 61 3.28 -15.01 -0.25
C LYS A 61 4.63 -14.32 -0.20
N SER A 62 4.80 -13.19 -0.88
CA SER A 62 6.09 -12.48 -0.94
C SER A 62 6.11 -11.21 -0.10
N MET A 63 4.98 -10.50 0.06
CA MET A 63 4.96 -9.22 0.79
C MET A 63 5.48 -9.30 2.23
N PRO A 64 5.18 -10.34 3.04
CA PRO A 64 5.72 -10.41 4.41
C PRO A 64 7.24 -10.38 4.43
N ARG A 65 7.89 -11.07 3.47
CA ARG A 65 9.35 -11.06 3.36
C ARG A 65 9.87 -9.69 2.92
N HIS A 66 9.26 -9.10 1.90
CA HIS A 66 9.63 -7.77 1.41
C HIS A 66 9.47 -6.69 2.48
N LEU A 67 8.42 -6.77 3.30
CA LEU A 67 8.23 -5.86 4.44
C LEU A 67 9.33 -6.03 5.49
N VAL A 68 9.68 -7.26 5.86
CA VAL A 68 10.77 -7.51 6.81
C VAL A 68 12.10 -6.96 6.27
N ASP A 69 12.42 -7.23 5.00
CA ASP A 69 13.64 -6.73 4.37
C ASP A 69 13.65 -5.19 4.32
N HIS A 70 12.50 -4.57 4.01
CA HIS A 70 12.35 -3.12 3.98
C HIS A 70 12.54 -2.49 5.38
N LEU A 71 11.95 -3.07 6.42
CA LEU A 71 12.08 -2.59 7.80
C LEU A 71 13.48 -2.79 8.36
N ALA A 72 14.17 -3.89 8.00
CA ALA A 72 15.53 -4.17 8.44
C ALA A 72 16.54 -3.11 7.96
N ILE A 73 16.26 -2.47 6.82
CA ILE A 73 17.10 -1.41 6.24
C ILE A 73 16.81 -0.03 6.88
N ARG A 74 15.63 0.16 7.51
CA ARG A 74 15.16 1.46 8.02
C ARG A 74 15.10 1.48 9.55
N VAL A 75 16.28 1.52 10.17
CA VAL A 75 16.46 1.45 11.64
C VAL A 75 16.06 2.73 12.40
N ASP A 76 15.71 3.84 11.72
CA ASP A 76 15.46 5.10 12.44
C ASP A 76 14.45 6.05 11.77
N SER A 77 13.22 5.61 11.55
CA SER A 77 12.17 6.51 11.02
C SER A 77 10.84 6.26 11.70
N GLN A 78 10.51 7.17 12.63
CA GLN A 78 9.23 7.29 13.32
C GLN A 78 8.05 7.59 12.35
N LEU A 79 7.74 6.69 11.43
CA LEU A 79 6.49 6.72 10.65
C LEU A 79 6.05 5.28 10.37
N SER A 80 5.74 4.55 11.45
CA SER A 80 5.09 3.26 11.39
C SER A 80 3.65 3.41 10.91
N VAL A 81 3.41 3.25 9.61
CA VAL A 81 2.07 2.94 9.09
C VAL A 81 2.16 1.88 7.98
N PHE A 82 2.37 0.62 8.38
CA PHE A 82 2.19 -0.54 7.50
C PHE A 82 0.94 -1.31 7.96
N ALA A 83 -0.24 -0.87 7.51
CA ALA A 83 -1.44 -1.69 7.64
C ALA A 83 -1.46 -2.73 6.51
N VAL A 84 -0.68 -3.80 6.64
CA VAL A 84 -0.86 -5.01 5.82
C VAL A 84 -2.13 -5.71 6.31
N SER A 85 -3.28 -5.26 5.81
CA SER A 85 -4.56 -5.86 6.19
C SER A 85 -4.68 -7.23 5.52
N PHE A 86 -4.46 -8.29 6.31
CA PHE A 86 -4.85 -9.66 5.98
C PHE A 86 -6.36 -9.81 6.21
N LEU A 87 -7.21 -9.21 5.35
CA LEU A 87 -8.62 -9.60 5.30
C LEU A 87 -8.73 -10.94 4.58
#